data_AF-A0A6J6UL38-F1
#
_entry.id   AF-A0A6J6UL38-F1
#
_cell.length_a   1.000
_cell.length_b   1.000
_cell.length_c   1.000
_cell.angle_alpha   90.00
_cell.angle_beta   90.00
_cell.angle_gamma   90.00
#
_symmetry.space_group_name_H-M   'P 1'
#
loop_
_entity.id
_entity.type
_entity.pdbx_description
1 polymer ?
#
loop_
_entity_poly.entity_id
_entity_poly.type
_entity_poly.pdbx_seq_one_letter_code
_entity_poly.pdbx_strand_id
1 'polypeptide(L)'
;MLCSSATAPHFTGLYATTAIDDFYDPTPFLDARRNIAADHTFRDGFWLKTTERYFVLAQYMDAHRVDRLVHAELDSLTFALDRFVSNLDRSGERGIFLPFDHPARSIASLVYVNDPAALHELVRFITTTTPVRNDMDLLARFAQHSPRSVRRLPTLESLTRPAAFEELACRAITPSQLGGIVDAASIGQWIGGIDPRNRGFGPHWNHFENDVTTRNALASLDIVLDASGPTARIGDLEGVRLYNLHLHSKMHEHLTRRSQLRRLVRWSRRRRRSILRWDVRRNAKMAIQATKRQIRRTQRVRAAFPRMEGD
;
A
#
# COMPACT_ATOMS: atom_id res chain seq x y z
N MET A 1 -9.25 -22.22 -1.64
CA MET A 1 -8.95 -22.91 -0.36
C MET A 1 -7.48 -22.72 0.02
N LEU A 2 -7.14 -21.60 0.68
CA LEU A 2 -5.82 -21.34 1.30
C LEU A 2 -5.99 -20.37 2.47
N CYS A 3 -6.61 -20.85 3.54
CA CYS A 3 -6.42 -20.31 4.89
C CYS A 3 -5.69 -21.38 5.70
N SER A 4 -4.42 -21.65 5.38
CA SER A 4 -3.61 -22.54 6.20
C SER A 4 -3.09 -21.79 7.43
N SER A 5 -3.74 -22.02 8.56
CA SER A 5 -3.15 -22.17 9.90
C SER A 5 -2.08 -21.17 10.35
N ALA A 6 -2.25 -19.87 10.07
CA ALA A 6 -1.64 -18.85 10.92
C ALA A 6 -2.66 -18.54 12.02
N THR A 7 -2.29 -18.73 13.28
CA THR A 7 -3.07 -18.23 14.42
C THR A 7 -3.48 -16.78 14.12
N ALA A 8 -4.79 -16.51 14.13
CA ALA A 8 -5.31 -15.19 13.83
C ALA A 8 -4.61 -14.15 14.73
N PRO A 9 -4.17 -13.00 14.19
CA PRO A 9 -3.52 -11.99 15.00
C PRO A 9 -4.42 -11.60 16.19
N HIS A 10 -3.84 -11.52 17.39
CA HIS A 10 -4.56 -11.07 18.57
C HIS A 10 -4.91 -9.59 18.41
N PHE A 11 -6.18 -9.30 18.14
CA PHE A 11 -6.72 -7.95 18.19
C PHE A 11 -7.14 -7.63 19.63
N THR A 12 -6.68 -6.51 20.17
CA THR A 12 -7.19 -5.98 21.44
C THR A 12 -8.41 -5.11 21.17
N GLY A 13 -9.59 -5.53 21.64
CA GLY A 13 -10.86 -4.81 21.45
C GLY A 13 -12.01 -5.74 21.05
N LEU A 14 -13.17 -5.15 20.74
CA LEU A 14 -14.25 -5.85 20.07
C LEU A 14 -13.88 -6.03 18.61
N TYR A 15 -13.68 -7.27 18.19
CA TYR A 15 -13.51 -7.62 16.79
C TYR A 15 -14.48 -8.76 16.46
N ALA A 16 -15.00 -8.72 15.24
CA ALA A 16 -15.74 -9.82 14.64
C ALA A 16 -14.96 -10.26 13.40
N THR A 17 -14.92 -11.56 13.17
CA THR A 17 -14.36 -12.13 11.95
C THR A 17 -15.52 -12.66 11.12
N THR A 18 -15.60 -12.23 9.87
CA THR A 18 -16.56 -12.75 8.89
C THR A 18 -15.78 -13.60 7.90
N ALA A 19 -16.21 -14.85 7.67
CA ALA A 19 -15.61 -15.66 6.63
C ALA A 19 -16.08 -15.14 5.27
N ILE A 20 -15.16 -15.05 4.30
CA ILE A 20 -15.53 -14.55 2.97
C ILE A 20 -16.55 -15.46 2.29
N ASP A 21 -16.49 -16.77 2.57
CA ASP A 21 -17.37 -17.78 2.00
C ASP A 21 -18.84 -17.59 2.42
N ASP A 22 -19.12 -16.77 3.45
CA ASP A 22 -20.47 -16.51 3.94
C ASP A 22 -21.27 -15.56 3.01
N PHE A 23 -20.57 -14.73 2.21
CA PHE A 23 -21.22 -13.69 1.42
C PHE A 23 -20.62 -13.46 0.02
N TYR A 24 -19.38 -13.87 -0.22
CA TYR A 24 -18.64 -13.51 -1.43
C TYR A 24 -18.88 -14.48 -2.59
N ASP A 25 -19.46 -13.98 -3.68
CA ASP A 25 -19.48 -14.61 -5.00
C ASP A 25 -18.25 -14.15 -5.82
N PRO A 26 -17.32 -15.07 -6.16
CA PRO A 26 -16.14 -14.74 -6.94
C PRO A 26 -16.42 -14.56 -8.45
N THR A 27 -17.60 -14.95 -8.94
CA THR A 27 -17.91 -14.98 -10.38
C THR A 27 -17.65 -13.65 -11.08
N PRO A 28 -18.13 -12.49 -10.57
CA PRO A 28 -17.89 -11.21 -11.23
C PRO A 28 -16.40 -10.85 -11.33
N PHE A 29 -15.60 -11.22 -10.34
CA PHE A 29 -14.16 -10.99 -10.37
C PHE A 29 -13.45 -11.94 -11.34
N LEU A 30 -13.86 -13.21 -11.39
CA LEU A 30 -13.29 -14.21 -12.31
C LEU A 30 -13.46 -13.79 -13.78
N ASP A 31 -14.56 -13.12 -14.11
CA ASP A 31 -14.79 -12.54 -15.42
C ASP A 31 -13.94 -11.28 -15.66
N ALA A 32 -13.81 -10.43 -14.64
CA ALA A 32 -13.09 -9.16 -14.73
C ALA A 32 -11.56 -9.31 -14.71
N ARG A 33 -11.01 -10.40 -14.16
CA ARG A 33 -9.56 -10.59 -13.99
C ARG A 33 -8.75 -10.50 -15.29
N ARG A 34 -9.41 -10.74 -16.44
CA ARG A 34 -8.82 -10.58 -17.77
C ARG A 34 -8.41 -9.13 -18.08
N ASN A 35 -9.01 -8.16 -17.38
CA ASN A 35 -8.70 -6.75 -17.50
C ASN A 35 -7.52 -6.33 -16.60
N ILE A 36 -6.86 -7.28 -15.92
CA ILE A 36 -5.63 -7.02 -15.15
C ILE A 36 -4.44 -7.59 -15.93
N ALA A 37 -3.61 -6.70 -16.46
CA ALA A 37 -2.50 -7.04 -17.35
C ALA A 37 -1.25 -7.53 -16.59
N ALA A 38 -1.09 -7.18 -15.31
CA ALA A 38 0.04 -7.69 -14.53
C ALA A 38 0.00 -9.22 -14.41
N ASP A 39 1.18 -9.81 -14.22
CA ASP A 39 1.35 -11.26 -14.07
C ASP A 39 0.45 -11.84 -12.97
N HIS A 40 -0.49 -12.70 -13.38
CA HIS A 40 -1.46 -13.39 -12.52
C HIS A 40 -0.80 -14.37 -11.55
N THR A 41 0.44 -14.79 -11.81
CA THR A 41 1.21 -15.71 -10.96
C THR A 41 2.16 -14.99 -10.01
N PHE A 42 2.34 -13.67 -10.17
CA PHE A 42 3.26 -12.90 -9.35
C PHE A 42 2.87 -13.00 -7.87
N ARG A 43 3.75 -13.61 -7.07
CA ARG A 43 3.58 -13.79 -5.61
C ARG A 43 2.21 -14.35 -5.24
N ASP A 44 1.87 -15.48 -5.86
CA ASP A 44 0.62 -16.20 -5.61
C ASP A 44 -0.62 -15.34 -5.93
N GLY A 45 -0.57 -14.65 -7.07
CA GLY A 45 -1.67 -13.82 -7.57
C GLY A 45 -1.86 -12.52 -6.82
N PHE A 46 -0.78 -11.89 -6.36
CA PHE A 46 -0.82 -10.63 -5.61
C PHE A 46 -1.66 -9.56 -6.32
N TRP A 47 -1.40 -9.28 -7.60
CA TRP A 47 -2.12 -8.23 -8.34
C TRP A 47 -3.60 -8.53 -8.58
N LEU A 48 -3.94 -9.82 -8.67
CA LEU A 48 -5.33 -10.25 -8.75
C LEU A 48 -6.02 -10.04 -7.41
N LYS A 49 -5.42 -10.52 -6.31
CA LYS A 49 -5.96 -10.36 -4.94
C LYS A 49 -6.10 -8.90 -4.53
N THR A 50 -5.14 -8.05 -4.91
CA THR A 50 -5.24 -6.62 -4.62
C THR A 50 -6.37 -5.95 -5.38
N THR A 51 -6.76 -6.46 -6.55
CA THR A 51 -7.94 -5.96 -7.29
C THR A 51 -9.24 -6.58 -6.79
N GLU A 52 -9.24 -7.89 -6.53
CA GLU A 52 -10.39 -8.67 -6.04
C GLU A 52 -11.01 -8.07 -4.79
N ARG A 53 -10.19 -7.44 -3.94
CA ARG A 53 -10.65 -6.79 -2.71
C ARG A 53 -11.83 -5.84 -2.93
N TYR A 54 -11.93 -5.14 -4.06
CA TYR A 54 -13.03 -4.20 -4.29
C TYR A 54 -14.36 -4.92 -4.50
N PHE A 55 -14.34 -6.10 -5.11
CA PHE A 55 -15.51 -6.97 -5.23
C PHE A 55 -15.94 -7.49 -3.86
N VAL A 56 -14.98 -7.95 -3.06
CA VAL A 56 -15.24 -8.41 -1.68
C VAL A 56 -15.83 -7.28 -0.83
N LEU A 57 -15.25 -6.07 -0.88
CA LEU A 57 -15.74 -4.93 -0.11
C LEU A 57 -17.15 -4.50 -0.54
N ALA A 58 -17.43 -4.46 -1.85
CA ALA A 58 -18.77 -4.11 -2.36
C ALA A 58 -19.83 -5.12 -1.88
N GLN A 59 -19.55 -6.42 -2.06
CA GLN A 59 -20.48 -7.47 -1.65
C GLN A 59 -20.63 -7.55 -0.12
N TYR A 60 -19.58 -7.25 0.65
CA TYR A 60 -19.66 -7.14 2.10
C TYR A 60 -20.60 -5.99 2.52
N MET A 61 -20.49 -4.82 1.87
CA MET A 61 -21.38 -3.69 2.13
C MET A 61 -22.84 -4.04 1.88
N ASP A 62 -23.14 -4.75 0.78
CA ASP A 62 -24.49 -5.17 0.44
C ASP A 62 -25.03 -6.23 1.43
N ALA A 63 -24.27 -7.31 1.66
CA ALA A 63 -24.69 -8.44 2.49
C ALA A 63 -24.95 -8.04 3.95
N HIS A 64 -24.16 -7.09 4.46
CA HIS A 64 -24.24 -6.65 5.86
C HIS A 64 -24.93 -5.29 6.03
N ARG A 65 -25.46 -4.68 4.96
CA ARG A 65 -26.09 -3.35 4.98
C ARG A 65 -25.19 -2.28 5.62
N VAL A 66 -23.93 -2.25 5.20
CA VAL A 66 -22.93 -1.31 5.68
C VAL A 66 -22.81 -0.16 4.68
N ASP A 67 -23.23 1.04 5.07
CA ASP A 67 -23.21 2.21 4.18
C ASP A 67 -21.84 2.89 4.09
N ARG A 68 -20.94 2.61 5.04
CA ARG A 68 -19.59 3.17 5.07
C ARG A 68 -18.56 2.19 5.63
N LEU A 69 -17.35 2.23 5.10
CA LEU A 69 -16.24 1.42 5.59
C LEU A 69 -14.90 2.14 5.48
N VAL A 70 -13.96 1.72 6.33
CA VAL A 70 -12.54 2.01 6.19
C VAL A 70 -11.85 0.71 5.83
N HIS A 71 -11.06 0.73 4.77
CA HIS A 71 -10.18 -0.36 4.39
C HIS A 71 -8.72 0.06 4.58
N ALA A 72 -7.89 -0.83 5.10
CA ALA A 72 -6.44 -0.64 5.17
C ALA A 72 -5.73 -1.90 4.70
N GLU A 73 -4.61 -1.72 4.01
CA GLU A 73 -3.74 -2.82 3.65
C GLU A 73 -3.12 -3.48 4.88
N LEU A 74 -2.84 -4.78 4.79
CA LEU A 74 -2.22 -5.53 5.89
C LEU A 74 -0.81 -5.02 6.22
N ASP A 75 -0.14 -4.33 5.30
CA ASP A 75 1.12 -3.65 5.54
C ASP A 75 0.98 -2.16 5.96
N SER A 76 -0.21 -1.72 6.36
CA SER A 76 -0.49 -0.36 6.84
C SER A 76 -0.72 -0.35 8.37
N LEU A 77 0.04 0.46 9.11
CA LEU A 77 -0.29 0.78 10.50
C LEU A 77 -1.24 1.96 10.53
N THR A 78 -2.40 1.84 11.19
CA THR A 78 -3.42 2.90 11.26
C THR A 78 -3.49 3.56 12.64
N PHE A 79 -3.87 4.84 12.67
CA PHE A 79 -3.93 5.65 13.88
C PHE A 79 -5.16 6.56 13.86
N ALA A 80 -5.81 6.73 15.02
CA ALA A 80 -6.93 7.66 15.20
C ALA A 80 -8.03 7.56 14.11
N LEU A 81 -8.45 6.33 13.77
CA LEU A 81 -9.44 6.10 12.72
C LEU A 81 -10.81 6.69 13.05
N ASP A 82 -11.15 6.83 14.32
CA ASP A 82 -12.34 7.54 14.81
C ASP A 82 -12.35 9.00 14.31
N ARG A 83 -11.21 9.69 14.43
CA ARG A 83 -11.05 11.06 13.94
C ARG A 83 -11.01 11.13 12.42
N PHE A 84 -10.33 10.18 11.78
CA PHE A 84 -10.28 10.06 10.32
C PHE A 84 -11.69 10.02 9.73
N VAL A 85 -12.53 9.10 10.23
CA VAL A 85 -13.92 8.93 9.77
C VAL A 85 -14.76 10.16 10.12
N SER A 86 -14.71 10.63 11.37
CA SER A 86 -15.50 11.79 11.81
C SER A 86 -15.20 13.06 11.00
N ASN A 87 -13.94 13.28 10.64
CA ASN A 87 -13.54 14.44 9.83
C ASN A 87 -14.03 14.34 8.38
N LEU A 88 -13.95 13.14 7.78
CA LEU A 88 -14.46 12.91 6.44
C LEU A 88 -16.00 13.03 6.39
N ASP A 89 -16.70 12.51 7.38
CA ASP A 89 -18.17 12.65 7.47
C ASP A 89 -18.58 14.12 7.61
N ARG A 90 -17.88 14.89 8.47
CA ARG A 90 -18.14 16.32 8.64
C ARG A 90 -17.80 17.16 7.41
N SER A 91 -16.98 16.66 6.49
CA SER A 91 -16.68 17.35 5.24
C SER A 91 -17.90 17.46 4.31
N GLY A 92 -18.91 16.58 4.49
CA GLY A 92 -20.08 16.48 3.62
C GLY A 92 -19.81 15.82 2.27
N GLU A 93 -18.56 15.45 1.98
CA GLU A 93 -18.19 14.79 0.74
C GLU A 93 -18.64 13.34 0.73
N ARG A 94 -19.04 12.86 -0.46
CA ARG A 94 -19.43 11.47 -0.69
C ARG A 94 -18.59 10.84 -1.80
N GLY A 95 -18.28 9.55 -1.67
CA GLY A 95 -17.57 8.77 -2.67
C GLY A 95 -16.57 7.76 -2.08
N ILE A 96 -15.59 7.38 -2.89
CA ILE A 96 -14.40 6.64 -2.49
C ILE A 96 -13.26 7.64 -2.25
N PHE A 97 -12.67 7.60 -1.07
CA PHE A 97 -11.56 8.45 -0.68
C PHE A 97 -10.26 7.67 -0.80
N LEU A 98 -9.40 8.15 -1.69
CA LEU A 98 -8.20 7.44 -2.11
C LEU A 98 -6.96 8.32 -1.92
N PRO A 99 -5.86 7.80 -1.35
CA PRO A 99 -4.60 8.50 -1.33
C PRO A 99 -3.85 8.29 -2.65
N PHE A 100 -3.23 9.35 -3.14
CA PHE A 100 -2.43 9.33 -4.37
C PHE A 100 -1.00 9.74 -4.06
N ASP A 101 -0.03 8.97 -4.57
CA ASP A 101 1.38 9.39 -4.59
C ASP A 101 1.79 9.97 -5.95
N HIS A 102 1.02 9.69 -7.00
CA HIS A 102 1.19 10.25 -8.34
C HIS A 102 -0.17 10.41 -9.03
N PRO A 103 -0.35 11.35 -9.98
CA PRO A 103 -1.62 11.49 -10.70
C PRO A 103 -2.11 10.22 -11.41
N ALA A 104 -1.16 9.44 -11.92
CA ALA A 104 -1.40 8.14 -12.55
C ALA A 104 -1.26 6.94 -11.60
N ARG A 105 -1.21 7.16 -10.27
CA ARG A 105 -1.04 6.09 -9.28
C ARG A 105 -1.73 6.43 -7.94
N SER A 106 -2.73 5.63 -7.58
CA SER A 106 -3.33 5.67 -6.25
C SER A 106 -2.98 4.42 -5.47
N ILE A 107 -2.79 4.55 -4.16
CA ILE A 107 -2.36 3.45 -3.30
C ILE A 107 -3.48 3.09 -2.35
N ALA A 108 -3.84 1.82 -2.22
CA ALA A 108 -4.93 1.39 -1.34
C ALA A 108 -4.52 1.31 0.15
N SER A 109 -3.56 2.13 0.59
CA SER A 109 -2.94 2.05 1.91
C SER A 109 -3.91 2.32 3.06
N LEU A 110 -4.85 3.25 2.84
CA LEU A 110 -5.99 3.56 3.69
C LEU A 110 -7.07 4.19 2.81
N VAL A 111 -8.19 3.49 2.66
CA VAL A 111 -9.33 3.88 1.81
C VAL A 111 -10.55 4.08 2.69
N TYR A 112 -11.32 5.14 2.43
CA TYR A 112 -12.64 5.34 3.03
C TYR A 112 -13.71 5.30 1.95
N VAL A 113 -14.85 4.69 2.25
CA VAL A 113 -16.02 4.68 1.38
C VAL A 113 -17.21 5.06 2.24
N ASN A 114 -17.97 6.07 1.82
CA ASN A 114 -19.27 6.44 2.40
C ASN A 114 -20.37 6.57 1.34
N ASP A 115 -20.10 6.05 0.15
CA ASP A 115 -21.04 5.95 -0.93
C ASP A 115 -20.92 4.55 -1.58
N PRO A 116 -21.78 3.59 -1.18
CA PRO A 116 -21.77 2.26 -1.76
C PRO A 116 -21.92 2.28 -3.29
N ALA A 117 -22.68 3.25 -3.83
CA ALA A 117 -22.86 3.39 -5.27
C ALA A 117 -21.55 3.71 -6.00
N ALA A 118 -20.67 4.52 -5.39
CA ALA A 118 -19.35 4.82 -5.94
C ALA A 118 -18.45 3.57 -5.96
N LEU A 119 -18.52 2.71 -4.94
CA LEU A 119 -17.78 1.45 -4.90
C LEU A 119 -18.31 0.45 -5.95
N HIS A 120 -19.62 0.37 -6.13
CA HIS A 120 -20.24 -0.42 -7.21
C HIS A 120 -19.88 0.11 -8.60
N GLU A 121 -19.73 1.43 -8.75
CA GLU A 121 -19.23 2.03 -9.99
C GLU A 121 -17.77 1.64 -10.26
N LEU A 122 -16.91 1.59 -9.24
CA LEU A 122 -15.55 1.05 -9.36
C LEU A 122 -15.56 -0.41 -9.80
N VAL A 123 -16.39 -1.26 -9.18
CA VAL A 123 -16.54 -2.67 -9.58
C VAL A 123 -16.97 -2.79 -11.05
N ARG A 124 -17.98 -2.01 -11.47
CA ARG A 124 -18.41 -1.96 -12.87
C ARG A 124 -17.28 -1.51 -13.79
N PHE A 125 -16.55 -0.45 -13.42
CA PHE A 125 -15.41 0.03 -14.19
C PHE A 125 -14.35 -1.07 -14.40
N ILE A 126 -14.04 -1.86 -13.36
CA ILE A 126 -13.11 -2.99 -13.47
C ILE A 126 -13.60 -4.03 -14.49
N THR A 127 -14.91 -4.30 -14.55
CA THR A 127 -15.50 -5.28 -15.49
C THR A 127 -15.49 -4.80 -16.95
N THR A 128 -15.57 -3.48 -17.18
CA THR A 128 -15.73 -2.91 -18.53
C THR A 128 -14.48 -2.22 -19.09
N THR A 129 -13.47 -1.94 -18.26
CA THR A 129 -12.25 -1.24 -18.69
C THR A 129 -11.39 -2.12 -19.61
N THR A 130 -10.59 -1.46 -20.45
CA THR A 130 -9.46 -2.11 -21.11
C THR A 130 -8.40 -2.53 -20.08
N PRO A 131 -7.53 -3.50 -20.41
CA PRO A 131 -6.54 -4.00 -19.47
C PRO A 131 -5.71 -2.90 -18.81
N VAL A 132 -5.68 -2.91 -17.48
CA VAL A 132 -4.91 -1.98 -16.64
C VAL A 132 -3.71 -2.69 -16.04
N ARG A 133 -2.64 -1.95 -15.73
CA ARG A 133 -1.38 -2.56 -15.30
C ARG A 133 -1.54 -3.30 -13.98
N ASN A 134 -2.10 -2.63 -12.96
CA ASN A 134 -2.32 -3.17 -11.62
C ASN A 134 -3.38 -2.32 -10.90
N ASP A 135 -3.72 -2.69 -9.67
CA ASP A 135 -4.73 -1.99 -8.87
C ASP A 135 -4.42 -0.50 -8.65
N MET A 136 -3.14 -0.13 -8.58
CA MET A 136 -2.77 1.27 -8.39
C MET A 136 -3.02 2.15 -9.63
N ASP A 137 -2.72 1.62 -10.82
CA ASP A 137 -3.07 2.23 -12.12
C ASP A 137 -4.59 2.24 -12.32
N LEU A 138 -5.25 1.14 -11.96
CA LEU A 138 -6.70 0.99 -12.02
C LEU A 138 -7.43 2.10 -11.25
N LEU A 139 -7.06 2.31 -9.98
CA LEU A 139 -7.66 3.34 -9.14
C LEU A 139 -7.46 4.75 -9.70
N ALA A 140 -6.28 5.04 -10.25
CA ALA A 140 -6.01 6.33 -10.87
C ALA A 140 -6.85 6.55 -12.13
N ARG A 141 -6.98 5.54 -12.99
CA ARG A 141 -7.85 5.59 -14.17
C ARG A 141 -9.32 5.71 -13.80
N PHE A 142 -9.77 5.00 -12.75
CA PHE A 142 -11.12 5.16 -12.25
C PHE A 142 -11.40 6.59 -11.79
N ALA A 143 -10.46 7.21 -11.09
CA ALA A 143 -10.61 8.61 -10.65
C ALA A 143 -10.66 9.62 -11.81
N GLN A 144 -10.05 9.30 -12.95
CA GLN A 144 -10.16 10.07 -14.19
C GLN A 144 -11.49 9.82 -14.91
N HIS A 145 -11.96 8.57 -14.93
CA HIS A 145 -13.22 8.17 -15.56
C HIS A 145 -14.46 8.68 -14.80
N SER A 146 -14.42 8.58 -13.47
CA SER A 146 -15.53 8.89 -12.55
C SER A 146 -15.10 9.91 -11.48
N PRO A 147 -14.71 11.14 -11.87
CA PRO A 147 -14.13 12.11 -10.93
C PRO A 147 -15.10 12.55 -9.83
N ARG A 148 -16.41 12.41 -10.05
CA ARG A 148 -17.45 12.70 -9.05
C ARG A 148 -17.54 11.64 -7.95
N SER A 149 -17.11 10.42 -8.25
CA SER A 149 -17.18 9.26 -7.35
C SER A 149 -15.92 9.11 -6.49
N VAL A 150 -14.88 9.90 -6.77
CA VAL A 150 -13.60 9.86 -6.07
C VAL A 150 -13.30 11.17 -5.34
N ARG A 151 -12.73 11.05 -4.14
CA ARG A 151 -12.12 12.14 -3.39
C ARG A 151 -10.66 11.82 -3.12
N ARG A 152 -9.77 12.78 -3.36
CA ARG A 152 -8.34 12.60 -3.12
C ARG A 152 -8.02 12.94 -1.68
N LEU A 153 -7.46 11.98 -0.95
CA LEU A 153 -6.94 12.22 0.39
C LEU A 153 -5.63 13.00 0.30
N PRO A 154 -5.36 13.92 1.24
CA PRO A 154 -4.10 14.65 1.27
C PRO A 154 -2.96 13.70 1.66
N THR A 155 -1.90 13.73 0.86
CA THR A 155 -0.67 12.93 1.00
C THR A 155 0.54 13.86 1.01
N LEU A 156 1.71 13.35 1.40
CA LEU A 156 2.96 14.13 1.33
C LEU A 156 3.21 14.67 -0.09
N GLU A 157 2.94 13.84 -1.09
CA GLU A 157 3.12 14.16 -2.50
C GLU A 157 2.18 15.28 -2.94
N SER A 158 0.91 15.23 -2.53
CA SER A 158 -0.06 16.28 -2.85
C SER A 158 0.32 17.64 -2.24
N LEU A 159 1.04 17.65 -1.12
CA LEU A 159 1.48 18.87 -0.44
C LEU A 159 2.80 19.41 -0.97
N THR A 160 3.72 18.53 -1.37
CA THR A 160 5.06 18.91 -1.82
C THR A 160 5.15 19.09 -3.33
N ARG A 161 4.20 18.54 -4.09
CA ARG A 161 4.10 18.66 -5.55
C ARG A 161 2.66 18.95 -6.00
N PRO A 162 1.99 20.00 -5.48
CA PRO A 162 0.59 20.27 -5.78
C PRO A 162 0.31 20.39 -7.29
N ALA A 163 1.22 21.02 -8.03
CA ALA A 163 1.12 21.19 -9.49
C ALA A 163 0.96 19.87 -10.25
N ALA A 164 1.55 18.77 -9.77
CA ALA A 164 1.38 17.47 -10.41
C ALA A 164 -0.09 17.01 -10.39
N PHE A 165 -0.87 17.41 -9.39
CA PHE A 165 -2.24 16.94 -9.18
C PHE A 165 -3.31 17.90 -9.70
N GLU A 166 -2.94 19.02 -10.34
CA GLU A 166 -3.89 20.02 -10.84
C GLU A 166 -4.79 19.47 -11.95
N GLU A 167 -4.27 18.55 -12.77
CA GLU A 167 -5.01 17.92 -13.87
C GLU A 167 -6.03 16.86 -13.39
N LEU A 168 -5.97 16.45 -12.11
CA LEU A 168 -6.95 15.50 -11.58
C LEU A 168 -8.27 16.19 -11.27
N ALA A 169 -9.29 15.90 -12.09
CA ALA A 169 -10.64 16.43 -11.94
C ALA A 169 -11.36 16.00 -10.65
N CYS A 170 -10.92 14.93 -9.99
CA CYS A 170 -11.50 14.51 -8.71
C CYS A 170 -11.11 15.47 -7.58
N ARG A 171 -12.10 15.81 -6.75
CA ARG A 171 -11.97 16.81 -5.70
C ARG A 171 -10.97 16.37 -4.61
N ALA A 172 -10.11 17.29 -4.18
CA ALA A 172 -9.20 17.07 -3.06
C ALA A 172 -9.88 17.36 -1.71
N ILE A 173 -9.57 16.51 -0.73
CA ILE A 173 -9.75 16.81 0.69
C ILE A 173 -8.50 17.52 1.18
N THR A 174 -8.65 18.67 1.84
CA THR A 174 -7.51 19.41 2.38
C THR A 174 -7.01 18.78 3.68
N PRO A 175 -5.74 19.02 4.08
CA PRO A 175 -5.27 18.60 5.39
C PRO A 175 -6.09 19.18 6.55
N SER A 176 -6.66 20.37 6.39
CA SER A 176 -7.52 20.98 7.42
C SER A 176 -8.87 20.28 7.54
N GLN A 177 -9.49 19.88 6.41
CA GLN A 177 -10.71 19.09 6.41
C GLN A 177 -10.48 17.71 7.03
N LEU A 178 -9.38 17.04 6.67
CA LEU A 178 -9.05 15.72 7.24
C LEU A 178 -8.46 15.80 8.65
N GLY A 179 -7.91 16.94 9.06
CA GLY A 179 -7.12 17.08 10.29
C GLY A 179 -5.76 16.35 10.25
N GLY A 180 -5.17 16.16 9.06
CA GLY A 180 -3.94 15.41 8.85
C GLY A 180 -3.76 14.96 7.40
N ILE A 181 -2.88 13.97 7.19
CA ILE A 181 -2.60 13.33 5.90
C ILE A 181 -2.55 11.81 6.00
N VAL A 182 -2.55 11.17 4.83
CA VAL A 182 -2.43 9.73 4.64
C VAL A 182 -1.09 9.43 3.96
N ASP A 183 -0.39 8.41 4.43
CA ASP A 183 0.80 7.90 3.78
C ASP A 183 0.40 7.00 2.60
N ALA A 184 0.61 7.52 1.39
CA ALA A 184 0.41 6.75 0.17
C ALA A 184 1.51 5.70 -0.04
N ALA A 185 2.74 5.91 0.43
CA ALA A 185 3.80 4.89 0.46
C ALA A 185 5.11 5.47 0.99
N SER A 186 5.42 6.70 0.56
CA SER A 186 6.77 7.27 0.65
C SER A 186 7.23 7.48 2.09
N ILE A 187 6.33 7.86 3.01
CA ILE A 187 6.71 8.09 4.41
C ILE A 187 7.08 6.76 5.07
N GLY A 188 6.24 5.74 4.93
CA GLY A 188 6.48 4.42 5.47
C GLY A 188 7.68 3.73 4.83
N GLN A 189 7.93 3.95 3.53
CA GLN A 189 9.15 3.49 2.85
C GLN A 189 10.41 4.22 3.33
N TRP A 190 10.32 5.52 3.64
CA TRP A 190 11.42 6.27 4.23
C TRP A 190 11.75 5.81 5.65
N ILE A 191 10.72 5.55 6.46
CA ILE A 191 10.87 5.11 7.86
C ILE A 191 11.34 3.66 7.93
N GLY A 192 10.66 2.76 7.23
CA GLY A 192 10.79 1.31 7.36
C GLY A 192 11.55 0.63 6.22
N GLY A 193 11.90 1.34 5.15
CA GLY A 193 12.40 0.70 3.93
C GLY A 193 11.29 -0.01 3.14
N ILE A 194 11.69 -0.82 2.15
CA ILE A 194 10.76 -1.58 1.30
C ILE A 194 10.87 -3.06 1.59
N ASP A 195 9.98 -3.82 0.93
CA ASP A 195 9.87 -5.26 1.05
C ASP A 195 11.23 -5.90 0.80
N PRO A 196 11.72 -6.70 1.75
CA PRO A 196 12.92 -7.51 1.58
C PRO A 196 13.02 -8.26 0.25
N ARG A 197 11.88 -8.69 -0.31
CA ARG A 197 11.81 -9.44 -1.57
C ARG A 197 12.15 -8.58 -2.80
N ASN A 198 12.20 -7.26 -2.65
CA ASN A 198 12.52 -6.32 -3.74
C ASN A 198 14.01 -5.94 -3.81
N ARG A 199 14.84 -6.30 -2.81
CA ARG A 199 16.20 -5.74 -2.65
C ARG A 199 17.35 -6.73 -2.83
N GLY A 200 17.08 -7.98 -3.22
CA GLY A 200 18.14 -8.99 -3.34
C GLY A 200 18.85 -9.24 -1.99
N PHE A 201 20.16 -9.50 -2.04
CA PHE A 201 20.98 -9.80 -0.85
C PHE A 201 21.38 -8.52 -0.09
N GLY A 202 21.31 -8.54 1.24
CA GLY A 202 21.89 -7.50 2.08
C GLY A 202 21.09 -7.14 3.34
N PRO A 203 21.51 -6.08 4.06
CA PRO A 203 20.76 -5.55 5.20
C PRO A 203 19.51 -4.78 4.75
N HIS A 204 18.51 -4.74 5.63
CA HIS A 204 17.35 -3.89 5.49
C HIS A 204 17.67 -2.51 6.01
N TRP A 205 17.50 -1.50 5.17
CA TRP A 205 17.77 -0.10 5.49
C TRP A 205 16.50 0.74 5.40
N ASN A 206 16.41 1.74 6.27
CA ASN A 206 15.51 2.87 6.09
C ASN A 206 16.03 3.83 5.00
N HIS A 207 15.36 4.97 4.84
CA HIS A 207 15.64 6.01 3.84
C HIS A 207 15.58 5.49 2.41
N PHE A 208 14.53 4.73 2.10
CA PHE A 208 14.20 4.46 0.71
C PHE A 208 13.59 5.70 0.08
N GLU A 209 14.08 6.03 -1.11
CA GLU A 209 13.49 7.02 -1.99
C GLU A 209 12.82 6.26 -3.13
N ASN A 210 11.56 6.57 -3.37
CA ASN A 210 10.85 6.06 -4.53
C ASN A 210 10.96 7.05 -5.69
N ASP A 211 10.27 6.71 -6.78
CA ASP A 211 10.24 7.44 -8.04
C ASP A 211 9.45 8.76 -7.97
N VAL A 212 8.64 8.98 -6.93
CA VAL A 212 7.67 10.07 -6.86
C VAL A 212 7.98 11.12 -5.80
N THR A 213 8.85 10.83 -4.83
CA THR A 213 9.14 11.75 -3.72
C THR A 213 10.63 11.96 -3.54
N THR A 214 11.04 13.22 -3.50
CA THR A 214 12.44 13.60 -3.40
C THR A 214 13.00 13.32 -2.01
N ARG A 215 14.30 13.02 -1.94
CA ARG A 215 15.01 12.92 -0.66
C ARG A 215 14.84 14.17 0.20
N ASN A 216 14.87 15.35 -0.40
CA ASN A 216 14.75 16.61 0.34
C ASN A 216 13.39 16.72 1.05
N ALA A 217 12.30 16.32 0.37
CA ALA A 217 10.97 16.29 0.97
C ALA A 217 10.87 15.26 2.12
N LEU A 218 11.50 14.10 1.98
CA LEU A 218 11.47 13.05 3.02
C LEU A 218 12.40 13.35 4.21
N ALA A 219 13.57 13.92 3.94
CA ALA A 219 14.56 14.25 4.96
C ALA A 219 14.17 15.48 5.79
N SER A 220 13.27 16.33 5.29
CA SER A 220 12.73 17.46 6.03
C SER A 220 11.58 17.08 6.99
N LEU A 221 11.03 15.87 6.86
CA LEU A 221 9.97 15.37 7.74
C LEU A 221 10.49 15.24 9.17
N ASP A 222 9.91 16.03 10.07
CA ASP A 222 10.12 15.86 11.50
C ASP A 222 8.95 15.11 12.12
N ILE A 223 9.08 13.79 12.23
CA ILE A 223 8.02 12.91 12.71
C ILE A 223 8.20 12.61 14.20
N VAL A 224 7.15 12.85 14.98
CA VAL A 224 7.07 12.60 16.41
C VAL A 224 5.91 11.64 16.69
N LEU A 225 6.10 10.70 17.61
CA LEU A 225 5.04 9.78 18.03
C LEU A 225 4.51 10.18 19.41
N ASP A 226 3.31 10.74 19.45
CA ASP A 226 2.60 11.07 20.68
C ASP A 226 1.71 9.90 21.16
N ALA A 227 0.80 10.14 22.11
CA ALA A 227 -0.11 9.11 22.63
C ALA A 227 -1.21 8.70 21.63
N SER A 228 -1.58 9.61 20.73
CA SER A 228 -2.64 9.51 19.73
C SER A 228 -2.15 9.04 18.35
N GLY A 229 -0.85 9.07 18.09
CA GLY A 229 -0.26 8.59 16.84
C GLY A 229 0.95 9.40 16.38
N PRO A 230 1.38 9.21 15.13
CA PRO A 230 2.44 10.01 14.54
C PRO A 230 1.91 11.38 14.08
N THR A 231 2.68 12.42 14.37
CA THR A 231 2.53 13.76 13.80
C THR A 231 3.83 14.14 13.09
N ALA A 232 3.73 14.97 12.06
CA ALA A 232 4.84 15.40 11.24
C ALA A 232 4.83 16.92 11.06
N ARG A 233 6.02 17.51 10.96
CA ARG A 233 6.20 18.83 10.35
C ARG A 233 6.52 18.67 8.87
N ILE A 234 5.76 19.35 8.00
CA ILE A 234 5.87 19.26 6.53
C ILE A 234 5.90 20.67 5.95
N GLY A 235 7.09 21.15 5.57
CA GLY A 235 7.27 22.56 5.23
C GLY A 235 6.90 23.45 6.41
N ASP A 236 5.95 24.37 6.19
CA ASP A 236 5.41 25.29 7.19
C ASP A 236 4.24 24.69 7.99
N LEU A 237 3.74 23.52 7.60
CA LEU A 237 2.67 22.84 8.32
C LEU A 237 3.25 22.09 9.52
N GLU A 238 2.92 22.55 10.72
CA GLU A 238 3.30 21.89 11.96
C GLU A 238 2.19 20.98 12.51
N GLY A 239 2.59 19.91 13.21
CA GLY A 239 1.65 19.03 13.90
C GLY A 239 0.70 18.25 12.98
N VAL A 240 1.05 18.06 11.71
CA VAL A 240 0.23 17.33 10.73
C VAL A 240 0.14 15.86 11.14
N ARG A 241 -1.06 15.39 11.47
CA ARG A 241 -1.29 14.00 11.84
C ARG A 241 -1.07 13.06 10.65
N LEU A 242 -0.46 11.90 10.91
CA LEU A 242 -0.42 10.79 9.97
C LEU A 242 -1.47 9.74 10.39
N TYR A 243 -2.46 9.49 9.54
CA TYR A 243 -3.53 8.51 9.82
C TYR A 243 -3.10 7.07 9.55
N ASN A 244 -2.06 6.89 8.74
CA ASN A 244 -1.41 5.61 8.59
C ASN A 244 0.10 5.76 8.31
N LEU A 245 0.80 4.64 8.44
CA LEU A 245 2.14 4.43 7.90
C LEU A 245 2.12 3.14 7.07
N HIS A 246 2.32 3.26 5.76
CA HIS A 246 2.41 2.13 4.85
C HIS A 246 3.82 1.52 4.95
N LEU A 247 3.98 0.53 5.83
CA LEU A 247 5.26 -0.12 6.09
C LEU A 247 5.52 -1.25 5.09
N HIS A 248 5.92 -0.84 3.89
CA HIS A 248 6.20 -1.74 2.76
C HIS A 248 7.24 -2.84 3.10
N SER A 249 8.10 -2.62 4.09
CA SER A 249 9.08 -3.62 4.56
C SER A 249 8.49 -4.83 5.30
N LYS A 250 7.18 -4.85 5.55
CA LYS A 250 6.46 -5.96 6.21
C LYS A 250 7.04 -6.32 7.58
N MET A 251 7.48 -5.32 8.33
CA MET A 251 8.11 -5.49 9.64
C MET A 251 7.12 -5.47 10.83
N HIS A 252 5.83 -5.60 10.56
CA HIS A 252 4.74 -5.50 11.54
C HIS A 252 4.91 -6.47 12.71
N GLU A 253 5.42 -7.68 12.44
CA GLU A 253 5.77 -8.69 13.46
C GLU A 253 6.79 -8.18 14.50
N HIS A 254 7.56 -7.14 14.18
CA HIS A 254 8.57 -6.53 15.05
C HIS A 254 8.13 -5.20 15.65
N LEU A 255 6.91 -4.75 15.36
CA LEU A 255 6.34 -3.50 15.84
C LEU A 255 5.14 -3.75 16.76
N THR A 256 5.26 -4.77 17.63
CA THR A 256 4.23 -5.14 18.60
C THR A 256 4.12 -4.17 19.78
N ARG A 257 5.12 -3.30 19.98
CA ARG A 257 5.16 -2.30 21.06
C ARG A 257 5.36 -0.90 20.49
N ARG A 258 4.66 0.09 21.07
CA ARG A 258 4.83 1.52 20.73
C ARG A 258 6.28 2.00 20.82
N SER A 259 7.08 1.46 21.76
CA SER A 259 8.51 1.81 21.89
C SER A 259 9.35 1.40 20.68
N GLN A 260 8.99 0.31 20.00
CA GLN A 260 9.68 -0.14 18.77
C GLN A 260 9.38 0.82 17.61
N LEU A 261 8.11 1.23 17.46
CA LEU A 261 7.73 2.26 16.48
C LEU A 261 8.43 3.60 16.78
N ARG A 262 8.46 4.05 18.04
CA ARG A 262 9.22 5.25 18.45
C ARG A 262 10.69 5.17 18.06
N ARG A 263 11.33 4.01 18.27
CA ARG A 263 12.72 3.79 17.88
C ARG A 263 12.92 3.85 16.37
N LEU A 264 12.01 3.25 15.61
CA LEU A 264 12.05 3.27 14.14
C LEU A 264 11.93 4.70 13.58
N VAL A 265 10.97 5.48 14.08
CA VAL A 265 10.81 6.90 13.74
C VAL A 265 12.05 7.71 14.16
N ARG A 266 12.63 7.44 15.34
CA ARG A 266 13.87 8.11 15.75
C ARG A 266 15.05 7.79 14.81
N TRP A 267 15.11 6.56 14.30
CA TRP A 267 16.16 6.17 13.35
C TRP A 267 15.97 6.81 11.97
N SER A 268 14.74 7.06 11.53
CA SER A 268 14.49 7.76 10.26
C SER A 268 14.92 9.24 10.31
N ARG A 269 14.96 9.85 11.50
CA ARG A 269 15.45 11.23 11.70
C ARG A 269 16.97 11.38 11.64
N ARG A 270 17.73 10.27 11.65
CA ARG A 270 19.20 10.34 11.53
C ARG A 270 19.58 10.75 10.11
N ARG A 271 20.70 11.48 9.95
CA ARG A 271 21.24 11.83 8.63
C ARG A 271 21.70 10.61 7.81
N ARG A 272 22.10 9.53 8.48
CA ARG A 272 22.59 8.31 7.84
C ARG A 272 21.57 7.19 7.96
N ARG A 273 21.55 6.32 6.96
CA ARG A 273 20.74 5.09 6.96
C ARG A 273 21.08 4.25 8.19
N SER A 274 20.04 3.66 8.77
CA SER A 274 20.13 2.72 9.89
C SER A 274 19.78 1.33 9.39
N ILE A 275 20.55 0.32 9.82
CA ILE A 275 20.20 -1.08 9.60
C ILE A 275 18.99 -1.38 10.49
N LEU A 276 17.87 -1.69 9.85
CA LEU A 276 16.64 -2.07 10.52
C LEU A 276 16.63 -3.56 10.87
N ARG A 277 17.18 -4.38 9.98
CA ARG A 277 17.28 -5.83 10.14
C ARG A 277 18.43 -6.37 9.29
N TRP A 278 19.10 -7.40 9.79
CA TRP A 278 19.99 -8.25 9.00
C TRP A 278 19.53 -9.70 9.16
N ASP A 279 18.88 -10.24 8.13
CA ASP A 279 18.44 -11.63 8.14
C ASP A 279 19.53 -12.53 7.54
N VAL A 280 20.46 -12.95 8.39
CA VAL A 280 21.61 -13.79 8.00
C VAL A 280 21.15 -15.11 7.37
N ARG A 281 20.09 -15.73 7.90
CA ARG A 281 19.57 -17.03 7.41
C ARG A 281 18.96 -16.89 6.01
N ARG A 282 18.13 -15.87 5.79
CA ARG A 282 17.56 -15.55 4.47
C ARG A 282 18.66 -15.21 3.47
N ASN A 283 19.64 -14.40 3.88
CA ASN A 283 20.77 -14.01 3.05
C ASN A 283 21.60 -15.23 2.63
N ALA A 284 21.85 -16.19 3.54
CA ALA A 284 22.50 -17.45 3.22
C ALA A 284 21.68 -18.30 2.22
N LYS A 285 20.35 -18.43 2.43
CA LYS A 285 19.46 -19.16 1.49
C LYS A 285 19.45 -18.54 0.09
N MET A 286 19.38 -17.21 -0.01
CA MET A 286 19.41 -16.50 -1.29
C MET A 286 20.76 -16.64 -1.99
N ALA A 287 21.87 -16.57 -1.25
CA ALA A 287 23.21 -16.81 -1.79
C ALA A 287 23.32 -18.22 -2.39
N ILE A 288 22.88 -19.26 -1.67
CA ILE A 288 22.84 -20.63 -2.17
C ILE A 288 21.99 -20.74 -3.44
N GLN A 289 20.82 -20.09 -3.48
CA GLN A 289 19.95 -20.10 -4.67
C GLN A 289 20.59 -19.39 -5.87
N ALA A 290 21.28 -18.26 -5.65
CA ALA A 290 22.02 -17.55 -6.69
C ALA A 290 23.15 -18.41 -7.26
N THR A 291 23.94 -19.06 -6.39
CA THR A 291 24.99 -20.01 -6.80
C THR A 291 24.41 -21.15 -7.63
N LYS A 292 23.29 -21.75 -7.20
CA LYS A 292 22.61 -22.82 -7.96
C LYS A 292 22.15 -22.36 -9.34
N ARG A 293 21.61 -21.13 -9.46
CA ARG A 293 21.21 -20.55 -10.76
C ARG A 293 22.41 -20.33 -11.66
N GLN A 294 23.52 -19.86 -11.11
CA GLN A 294 24.75 -19.64 -11.86
C GLN A 294 25.35 -20.95 -12.37
N ILE A 295 25.42 -21.99 -11.52
CA ILE A 295 25.84 -23.34 -11.94
C ILE A 295 24.96 -23.86 -13.08
N ARG A 296 23.63 -23.77 -12.96
CA ARG A 296 22.71 -24.19 -14.03
C ARG A 296 22.90 -23.41 -15.33
N ARG A 297 23.18 -22.11 -15.24
CA ARG A 297 23.47 -21.27 -16.41
C ARG A 297 24.78 -21.68 -17.08
N THR A 298 25.84 -21.91 -16.31
CA THR A 298 27.14 -22.38 -16.82
C THR A 298 27.02 -23.77 -17.44
N GLN A 299 26.24 -24.67 -16.84
CA GLN A 299 25.96 -26.00 -17.40
C GLN A 299 25.19 -25.91 -18.72
N ARG A 300 24.19 -25.02 -18.83
CA ARG A 300 23.46 -24.78 -20.09
C ARG A 300 24.34 -24.17 -21.18
N VAL A 301 25.22 -23.22 -20.84
CA VAL A 301 26.17 -22.63 -21.80
C VAL A 301 27.18 -23.68 -22.28
N ARG A 302 27.72 -24.53 -21.39
CA ARG A 302 28.60 -25.65 -21.77
C ARG A 302 27.89 -26.68 -22.65
N ALA A 303 26.61 -26.96 -22.40
CA ALA A 303 25.82 -27.86 -23.22
C ALA A 303 25.48 -27.27 -24.60
N ALA A 304 25.39 -25.94 -24.72
CA ALA A 304 25.10 -25.24 -25.97
C ALA A 304 26.34 -25.02 -26.86
N PHE A 305 27.54 -25.14 -26.31
CA PHE A 305 28.82 -25.04 -27.03
C PHE A 305 29.73 -26.22 -26.62
N PRO A 306 29.47 -27.44 -27.12
CA PRO A 306 30.42 -28.52 -26.96
C PRO A 306 31.75 -28.09 -27.58
N ARG A 307 32.86 -28.30 -26.87
CA ARG A 307 34.19 -28.02 -27.42
C ARG A 307 34.32 -28.78 -28.74
N MET A 308 34.66 -28.08 -29.82
CA MET A 308 35.35 -28.72 -30.94
C MET A 308 36.74 -29.06 -30.42
N GLU A 309 36.86 -30.22 -29.79
CA GLU A 309 38.16 -30.88 -29.64
C GLU A 309 38.47 -31.45 -31.03
N GLY A 310 39.41 -30.78 -31.70
CA GLY A 310 39.95 -31.22 -32.98
C GLY A 310 40.92 -32.38 -32.82
N ASP A 311 41.08 -33.09 -33.95
CA ASP A 311 42.20 -33.91 -34.43
C ASP A 311 43.42 -34.13 -33.51
#